data_AF-A0AAJ6E6C1-F1
#
_entry.id   AF-A0AAJ6E6C1-F1
#
_cell.length_a   1.000
_cell.length_b   1.000
_cell.length_c   1.000
_cell.angle_alpha   90.00
_cell.angle_beta   90.00
_cell.angle_gamma   90.00
#
_symmetry.space_group_name_H-M   'P 1'
#
loop_
_entity.id
_entity.type
_entity.pdbx_description
1 polymer ?
#
loop_
_entity_poly.entity_id
_entity_poly.type
_entity_poly.pdbx_seq_one_letter_code
_entity_poly.pdbx_strand_id
1 'polypeptide(L)'
;MLGLALRRIADDLSAAEFVPANREQKQPLFEGRELIVTFVRKAIGPNAGRGLDIVQIGEMANGRDLGLVRARTSFAPLLVGVSMSESLHLSDRVMLLASPFRLSFAYADRTLTWKPDWRDADRLPSAVRLTVHDNSRGGVPVMSTVAHIHVDAPAVGCDEGKNDCSESGQDQPKTPNVASSGAKD
;
A
#
# COMPACT_ATOMS: atom_id res chain seq x y z
N MET A 1 -13.55 12.17 13.22
CA MET A 1 -13.50 12.11 11.74
C MET A 1 -12.09 11.86 11.20
N LEU A 2 -11.05 12.64 11.57
CA LEU A 2 -9.66 12.44 11.07
C LEU A 2 -9.13 11.01 11.24
N GLY A 3 -9.29 10.42 12.42
CA GLY A 3 -8.85 9.04 12.67
C GLY A 3 -9.55 7.99 11.81
N LEU A 4 -10.83 8.18 11.45
CA LEU A 4 -11.56 7.27 10.57
C LEU A 4 -11.04 7.37 9.12
N ALA A 5 -10.77 8.59 8.65
CA ALA A 5 -10.18 8.79 7.33
C ALA A 5 -8.80 8.12 7.24
N LEU A 6 -7.93 8.35 8.23
CA LEU A 6 -6.62 7.70 8.29
C LEU A 6 -6.73 6.18 8.38
N ARG A 7 -7.66 5.66 9.18
CA ARG A 7 -7.88 4.22 9.27
C ARG A 7 -8.30 3.63 7.92
N ARG A 8 -9.23 4.30 7.22
CA ARG A 8 -9.68 3.85 5.91
C ARG A 8 -8.54 3.80 4.89
N ILE A 9 -7.68 4.81 4.87
CA ILE A 9 -6.51 4.87 3.99
C ILE A 9 -5.50 3.78 4.36
N ALA A 10 -5.25 3.59 5.66
CA ALA A 10 -4.37 2.53 6.14
C ALA A 10 -4.91 1.13 5.78
N ASP A 11 -6.22 0.90 5.89
CA ASP A 11 -6.85 -0.35 5.48
C ASP A 11 -6.70 -0.56 3.96
N ASP A 12 -6.89 0.48 3.13
CA ASP A 12 -6.65 0.39 1.69
C ASP A 12 -5.19 0.00 1.38
N LEU A 13 -4.22 0.70 1.98
CA LEU A 13 -2.78 0.46 1.78
C LEU A 13 -2.34 -0.91 2.29
N SER A 14 -2.89 -1.36 3.42
CA SER A 14 -2.55 -2.67 3.99
C SER A 14 -3.01 -3.85 3.13
N ALA A 15 -3.98 -3.61 2.26
CA ALA A 15 -4.51 -4.56 1.27
C ALA A 15 -3.84 -4.41 -0.11
N ALA A 16 -2.81 -3.57 -0.23
CA ALA A 16 -2.08 -3.41 -1.48
C ALA A 16 -1.44 -4.74 -1.91
N GLU A 17 -1.43 -4.97 -3.22
CA GLU A 17 -0.97 -6.21 -3.84
C GLU A 17 0.10 -5.91 -4.87
N PHE A 18 1.10 -6.80 -4.95
CA PHE A 18 2.11 -6.74 -6.00
C PHE A 18 1.49 -7.20 -7.32
N VAL A 19 0.99 -6.25 -8.11
CA VAL A 19 0.35 -6.52 -9.41
C VAL A 19 0.90 -5.56 -10.46
N PRO A 20 1.59 -6.05 -11.50
CA PRO A 20 2.04 -5.20 -12.59
C PRO A 20 0.88 -4.60 -13.38
N ALA A 21 1.12 -3.44 -14.01
CA ALA A 21 0.08 -2.76 -14.78
C ALA A 21 -0.39 -3.57 -16.00
N ASN A 22 0.52 -4.35 -16.61
CA ASN A 22 0.28 -5.18 -17.78
C ASN A 22 1.34 -6.31 -17.85
N ARG A 23 1.32 -7.11 -18.91
CA ARG A 23 2.25 -8.25 -19.07
C ARG A 23 3.67 -7.86 -19.46
N GLU A 24 3.90 -6.65 -19.98
CA GLU A 24 5.21 -6.18 -20.40
C GLU A 24 6.01 -5.57 -19.24
N GLN A 25 5.30 -4.94 -18.31
CA GLN A 25 5.88 -4.39 -17.08
C GLN A 25 5.97 -5.47 -16.00
N LYS A 26 7.10 -5.47 -15.27
CA LYS A 26 7.35 -6.41 -14.16
C LYS A 26 7.20 -5.75 -12.79
N GLN A 27 7.37 -4.43 -12.74
CA GLN A 27 7.17 -3.62 -11.54
C GLN A 27 5.70 -3.59 -11.16
N PRO A 28 5.37 -3.50 -9.85
CA PRO A 28 3.98 -3.37 -9.44
C PRO A 28 3.43 -2.01 -9.88
N LEU A 29 2.14 -1.95 -10.20
CA LEU A 29 1.42 -0.70 -10.40
C LEU A 29 1.25 -0.01 -9.04
N PHE A 30 2.24 0.80 -8.69
CA PHE A 30 2.25 1.64 -7.51
C PHE A 30 2.95 2.96 -7.82
N GLU A 31 2.18 4.04 -7.75
CA GLU A 31 2.64 5.41 -7.96
C GLU A 31 2.45 6.20 -6.67
N GLY A 32 3.49 6.29 -5.87
CA GLY A 32 3.52 7.06 -4.63
C GLY A 32 4.17 8.43 -4.83
N ARG A 33 3.42 9.50 -4.57
CA ARG A 33 3.90 10.88 -4.49
C ARG A 33 3.40 11.49 -3.18
N GLU A 34 4.08 12.55 -2.73
CA GLU A 34 3.80 13.19 -1.45
C GLU A 34 2.32 13.57 -1.24
N LEU A 35 1.56 13.92 -2.27
CA LEU A 35 0.16 14.35 -2.15
C LEU A 35 -0.86 13.40 -2.80
N ILE A 36 -0.39 12.34 -3.44
CA ILE A 36 -1.24 11.39 -4.15
C ILE A 36 -0.59 10.03 -4.23
N VAL A 37 -1.37 8.99 -3.97
CA VAL A 37 -0.94 7.59 -4.16
C VAL A 37 -1.94 6.86 -5.02
N THR A 38 -1.45 6.10 -6.00
CA THR A 38 -2.26 5.18 -6.82
C THR A 38 -1.67 3.78 -6.74
N PHE A 39 -2.49 2.77 -6.47
CA PHE A 39 -2.01 1.41 -6.27
C PHE A 39 -3.10 0.37 -6.51
N VAL A 40 -2.68 -0.89 -6.73
CA VAL A 40 -3.58 -2.05 -6.80
C VAL A 40 -3.75 -2.66 -5.42
N ARG A 41 -4.97 -3.11 -5.12
CA ARG A 41 -5.28 -3.87 -3.91
C ARG A 41 -6.32 -4.95 -4.17
N LYS A 42 -6.47 -5.89 -3.24
CA LYS A 42 -7.63 -6.78 -3.21
C LYS A 42 -8.94 -5.98 -3.09
N ALA A 43 -9.97 -6.41 -3.84
CA ALA A 43 -11.31 -5.85 -3.70
C ALA A 43 -11.86 -6.12 -2.29
N ILE A 44 -12.46 -5.12 -1.65
CA ILE A 44 -13.02 -5.20 -0.29
C ILE A 44 -14.51 -4.83 -0.32
N GLY A 45 -15.38 -5.71 0.17
CA GLY A 45 -16.81 -5.46 0.32
C GLY A 45 -17.64 -6.75 0.46
N PRO A 46 -18.91 -6.65 0.89
CA PRO A 46 -19.78 -7.81 1.13
C PRO A 46 -20.07 -8.67 -0.12
N ASN A 47 -19.78 -8.15 -1.31
CA ASN A 47 -19.85 -8.87 -2.59
C ASN A 47 -18.57 -8.70 -3.41
N ALA A 48 -17.44 -8.36 -2.77
CA ALA A 48 -16.16 -8.33 -3.46
C ALA A 48 -15.79 -9.79 -3.79
N GLY A 49 -15.95 -10.16 -5.06
CA GLY A 49 -15.49 -11.46 -5.55
C GLY A 49 -13.96 -11.56 -5.57
N ARG A 50 -13.43 -12.53 -6.32
CA ARG A 50 -11.99 -12.57 -6.65
C ARG A 50 -11.70 -11.43 -7.64
N GLY A 51 -11.32 -10.27 -7.13
CA GLY A 51 -11.09 -9.08 -7.93
C GLY A 51 -10.04 -8.17 -7.31
N LEU A 52 -9.49 -7.32 -8.16
CA LEU A 52 -8.53 -6.29 -7.79
C LEU A 52 -9.15 -4.92 -8.07
N ASP A 53 -8.92 -3.98 -7.19
CA ASP A 53 -9.27 -2.57 -7.38
C ASP A 53 -7.99 -1.77 -7.62
N ILE A 54 -8.06 -0.80 -8.52
CA ILE A 54 -7.11 0.33 -8.54
C ILE A 54 -7.70 1.41 -7.65
N VAL A 55 -6.94 1.82 -6.64
CA VAL A 55 -7.32 2.88 -5.70
C VAL A 55 -6.39 4.06 -5.89
N GLN A 56 -6.98 5.25 -5.93
CA GLN A 56 -6.25 6.51 -5.89
C GLN A 56 -6.72 7.33 -4.70
N ILE A 57 -5.77 7.87 -3.94
CA ILE A 57 -6.02 8.70 -2.77
C ILE A 57 -5.18 9.95 -2.91
N GLY A 58 -5.82 11.11 -2.91
CA GLY A 58 -5.15 12.40 -3.04
C GLY A 58 -6.13 13.56 -2.95
N GLU A 59 -5.61 14.77 -2.99
CA GLU A 59 -6.44 15.97 -3.05
C GLU A 59 -7.10 16.07 -4.43
N MET A 60 -8.44 16.06 -4.47
CA MET A 60 -9.20 16.12 -5.72
C MET A 60 -10.44 16.99 -5.54
N ALA A 61 -10.92 17.55 -6.65
CA ALA A 61 -12.24 18.15 -6.70
C ALA A 61 -13.33 17.06 -6.59
N ASN A 62 -14.33 17.32 -5.73
CA ASN A 62 -15.54 16.52 -5.59
C ASN A 62 -16.75 17.45 -5.67
N GLY A 63 -17.27 17.66 -6.88
CA GLY A 63 -18.30 18.68 -7.11
C GLY A 63 -17.71 20.09 -6.97
N ARG A 64 -18.25 20.90 -6.05
CA ARG A 64 -17.74 22.25 -5.76
C ARG A 64 -16.66 22.29 -4.69
N ASP A 65 -16.43 21.17 -4.01
CA ASP A 65 -15.54 21.10 -2.85
C ASP A 65 -14.19 20.49 -3.25
N LEU A 66 -13.13 21.00 -2.64
CA LEU A 66 -11.78 20.44 -2.71
C LEU A 66 -11.48 19.72 -1.40
N GLY A 67 -11.00 18.48 -1.49
CA GLY A 67 -10.67 17.72 -0.30
C GLY A 67 -9.85 16.48 -0.62
N LEU A 68 -9.49 15.75 0.43
CA LEU A 68 -8.89 14.44 0.30
C LEU A 68 -9.96 13.46 -0.16
N VAL A 69 -9.79 12.93 -1.36
CA VAL A 69 -10.72 12.00 -1.98
C VAL A 69 -10.04 10.66 -2.17
N ARG A 70 -10.82 9.62 -1.90
CA ARG A 70 -10.53 8.24 -2.31
C ARG A 70 -11.39 7.92 -3.51
N ALA A 71 -10.78 7.55 -4.62
CA ALA A 71 -11.45 7.08 -5.82
C ALA A 71 -11.01 5.65 -6.14
N ARG A 72 -11.87 4.86 -6.80
CA ARG A 72 -11.50 3.51 -7.21
C ARG A 72 -12.11 3.10 -8.55
N THR A 73 -11.52 2.09 -9.16
CA THR A 73 -12.10 1.37 -10.29
C THR A 73 -11.63 -0.07 -10.25
N SER A 74 -12.36 -0.97 -10.91
CA SER A 74 -11.91 -2.35 -11.06
C SER A 74 -10.61 -2.39 -11.86
N PHE A 75 -9.65 -3.18 -11.42
CA PHE A 75 -8.41 -3.38 -12.16
C PHE A 75 -8.69 -4.13 -13.47
N ALA A 76 -8.17 -3.56 -14.55
CA ALA A 76 -7.96 -4.24 -15.82
C ALA A 76 -6.53 -3.92 -16.28
N PRO A 77 -5.83 -4.85 -16.95
CA PRO A 77 -4.50 -4.57 -17.48
C PRO A 77 -4.50 -3.30 -18.34
N LEU A 78 -3.57 -2.39 -18.06
CA LEU A 78 -3.47 -1.12 -18.76
C LEU A 78 -2.92 -1.31 -20.17
N LEU A 79 -3.36 -0.47 -21.10
CA LEU A 79 -2.84 -0.47 -22.46
C LEU A 79 -1.38 -0.02 -22.48
N VAL A 80 -0.56 -0.73 -23.25
CA VAL A 80 0.85 -0.39 -23.44
C VAL A 80 0.95 0.92 -24.19
N GLY A 81 1.83 1.81 -23.73
CA GLY A 81 2.09 3.11 -24.37
C GLY A 81 1.05 4.20 -24.08
N VAL A 82 0.04 3.93 -23.24
CA VAL A 82 -0.96 4.92 -22.79
C VAL A 82 -0.64 5.34 -21.37
N SER A 83 -0.81 6.62 -21.03
CA SER A 83 -0.56 7.09 -19.67
C SER A 83 -1.59 6.51 -18.69
N MET A 84 -1.20 6.40 -17.41
CA MET A 84 -2.09 5.91 -16.35
C MET A 84 -3.32 6.81 -16.20
N SER A 85 -3.16 8.12 -16.30
CA SER A 85 -4.28 9.09 -16.22
C SER A 85 -5.29 8.96 -17.35
N GLU A 86 -4.84 8.58 -18.55
CA GLU A 86 -5.72 8.36 -19.70
C GLU A 86 -6.39 6.98 -19.64
N SER A 87 -5.71 5.99 -19.07
CA SER A 87 -6.22 4.62 -18.97
C SER A 87 -7.20 4.42 -17.80
N LEU A 88 -7.07 5.19 -16.73
CA LEU A 88 -7.84 5.01 -15.51
C LEU A 88 -9.09 5.89 -15.46
N HIS A 89 -10.24 5.27 -15.67
CA HIS A 89 -11.54 5.87 -15.36
C HIS A 89 -11.88 5.64 -13.88
N LEU A 90 -11.29 6.45 -13.00
CA LEU A 90 -11.56 6.39 -11.56
C LEU A 90 -13.00 6.83 -11.26
N SER A 91 -13.73 5.96 -10.59
CA SER A 91 -15.12 6.14 -10.18
C SER A 91 -15.24 6.00 -8.65
N ASP A 92 -16.45 5.85 -8.12
CA ASP A 92 -16.74 5.65 -6.68
C ASP A 92 -15.90 6.56 -5.77
N ARG A 93 -16.14 7.87 -5.92
CA ARG A 93 -15.42 8.92 -5.21
C ARG A 93 -16.02 9.11 -3.83
N VAL A 94 -15.20 8.99 -2.80
CA VAL A 94 -15.57 9.21 -1.42
C VAL A 94 -14.66 10.29 -0.84
N MET A 95 -15.26 11.39 -0.38
CA MET A 95 -14.52 12.41 0.37
C MET A 95 -14.17 11.86 1.75
N LEU A 96 -12.88 11.81 2.06
CA LEU A 96 -12.36 11.34 3.33
C LEU A 96 -12.14 12.49 4.31
N LEU A 97 -11.56 13.60 3.83
CA LEU A 97 -11.35 14.81 4.60
C LEU A 97 -11.72 16.02 3.74
N ALA A 98 -12.46 16.95 4.31
CA ALA A 98 -12.70 18.25 3.71
C ALA A 98 -11.60 19.25 4.13
N SER A 99 -11.53 20.37 3.40
CA SER A 99 -10.80 21.57 3.84
C SER A 99 -11.13 21.90 5.31
N PRO A 100 -10.17 22.35 6.13
CA PRO A 100 -8.80 22.76 5.78
C PRO A 100 -7.76 21.64 5.87
N PHE A 101 -8.18 20.39 6.04
CA PHE A 101 -7.24 19.29 6.28
C PHE A 101 -6.64 18.79 4.97
N ARG A 102 -5.31 18.65 4.94
CA ARG A 102 -4.56 18.02 3.86
C ARG A 102 -3.83 16.80 4.36
N LEU A 103 -3.46 15.91 3.46
CA LEU A 103 -2.69 14.70 3.77
C LEU A 103 -1.41 14.70 2.94
N SER A 104 -0.30 14.36 3.57
CA SER A 104 0.95 14.01 2.91
C SER A 104 1.32 12.54 3.15
N PHE A 105 2.05 11.98 2.19
CA PHE A 105 2.55 10.61 2.19
C PHE A 105 4.08 10.64 2.22
N ALA A 106 4.66 9.75 3.01
CA ALA A 106 6.06 9.35 2.87
C ALA A 106 6.14 7.84 2.85
N TYR A 107 7.13 7.30 2.13
CA TYR A 107 7.24 5.89 1.83
C TYR A 107 8.57 5.36 2.36
N ALA A 108 8.59 4.13 2.84
CA ALA A 108 9.81 3.49 3.29
C ALA A 108 9.88 2.03 2.85
N ASP A 109 11.11 1.58 2.62
CA ASP A 109 11.46 0.18 2.45
C ASP A 109 11.53 -0.54 3.81
N ARG A 110 12.01 -1.79 3.80
CA ARG A 110 12.22 -2.59 5.03
C ARG A 110 13.27 -2.00 5.98
N THR A 111 14.15 -1.12 5.50
CA THR A 111 15.12 -0.40 6.34
C THR A 111 14.48 0.79 7.06
N LEU A 112 13.22 1.10 6.75
CA LEU A 112 12.47 2.24 7.26
C LEU A 112 13.09 3.59 6.87
N THR A 113 13.83 3.63 5.76
CA THR A 113 14.35 4.87 5.18
C THR A 113 13.23 5.60 4.45
N TRP A 114 12.79 6.72 5.00
CA TRP A 114 11.65 7.48 4.48
C TRP A 114 12.02 8.40 3.32
N LYS A 115 11.24 8.35 2.25
CA LYS A 115 11.33 9.23 1.08
C LYS A 115 9.96 9.79 0.68
N PRO A 116 9.89 10.95 0.02
CA PRO A 116 8.63 11.61 -0.35
C PRO A 116 7.94 10.96 -1.56
N ASP A 117 8.65 10.13 -2.33
CA ASP A 117 8.11 9.45 -3.50
C ASP A 117 8.53 7.97 -3.59
N TRP A 118 7.66 7.17 -4.19
CA TRP A 118 7.88 5.74 -4.43
C TRP A 118 7.30 5.36 -5.79
N ARG A 119 8.16 5.34 -6.82
CA ARG A 119 7.78 5.11 -8.21
C ARG A 119 8.84 4.26 -8.90
N ASP A 120 8.43 3.57 -9.96
CA ASP A 120 9.31 2.74 -10.80
C ASP A 120 10.15 1.69 -10.03
N ALA A 121 9.73 1.36 -8.81
CA ALA A 121 10.42 0.42 -7.94
C ALA A 121 10.08 -1.02 -8.31
N ASP A 122 11.01 -1.94 -8.05
CA ASP A 122 10.81 -3.38 -8.25
C ASP A 122 9.95 -4.03 -7.15
N ARG A 123 9.60 -3.25 -6.12
CA ARG A 123 8.86 -3.65 -4.91
C ARG A 123 7.90 -2.56 -4.47
N LEU A 124 6.88 -2.96 -3.72
CA LEU A 124 6.03 -2.01 -3.00
C LEU A 124 6.79 -1.44 -1.80
N PRO A 125 6.42 -0.25 -1.29
CA PRO A 125 6.96 0.22 -0.02
C PRO A 125 6.53 -0.72 1.10
N SER A 126 7.40 -1.01 2.05
CA SER A 126 7.05 -1.84 3.23
C SER A 126 6.20 -1.05 4.24
N ALA A 127 6.33 0.28 4.25
CA ALA A 127 5.53 1.16 5.08
C ALA A 127 5.22 2.49 4.39
N VAL A 128 4.06 3.06 4.70
CA VAL A 128 3.62 4.38 4.26
C VAL A 128 3.20 5.19 5.48
N ARG A 129 3.85 6.33 5.68
CA ARG A 129 3.50 7.31 6.72
C ARG A 129 2.50 8.28 6.14
N LEU A 130 1.42 8.46 6.88
CA LEU A 130 0.30 9.35 6.58
C LEU A 130 0.35 10.50 7.56
N THR A 131 0.48 11.74 7.08
CA THR A 131 0.52 12.92 7.94
C THR A 131 -0.57 13.90 7.55
N VAL A 132 -1.48 14.18 8.48
CA VAL A 132 -2.55 15.17 8.30
C VAL A 132 -2.05 16.53 8.73
N HIS A 133 -2.25 17.53 7.87
CA HIS A 133 -1.91 18.93 8.09
C HIS A 133 -3.20 19.75 8.22
N ASP A 134 -3.20 20.74 9.13
CA ASP A 134 -4.29 21.71 9.26
C ASP A 134 -3.88 23.05 8.63
N ASN A 135 -4.40 23.35 7.44
CA ASN A 135 -4.08 24.59 6.73
C ASN A 135 -4.68 25.84 7.37
N SER A 136 -5.71 25.71 8.23
CA SER A 136 -6.21 26.87 8.99
C SER A 136 -5.20 27.37 10.03
N ARG A 137 -4.22 26.52 10.37
CA ARG A 137 -3.14 26.79 11.32
C ARG A 137 -1.77 26.87 10.65
N GLY A 138 -1.72 27.23 9.37
CA GLY A 138 -0.47 27.37 8.62
C GLY A 138 0.16 26.05 8.15
N GLY A 139 -0.62 24.96 8.07
CA GLY A 139 -0.16 23.68 7.52
C GLY A 139 0.60 22.80 8.53
N VAL A 140 0.44 23.07 9.83
CA VAL A 140 1.09 22.27 10.88
C VAL A 140 0.57 20.84 10.88
N PRO A 141 1.44 19.83 11.08
CA PRO A 141 1.01 18.45 11.31
C PRO A 141 0.15 18.35 12.56
N VAL A 142 -1.05 17.77 12.43
CA VAL A 142 -1.99 17.57 13.55
C VAL A 142 -2.21 16.10 13.89
N MET A 143 -1.91 15.18 12.97
CA MET A 143 -2.02 13.75 13.20
C MET A 143 -1.08 13.00 12.27
N SER A 144 -0.46 11.92 12.75
CA SER A 144 0.38 11.05 11.92
C SER A 144 0.15 9.59 12.27
N THR A 145 0.15 8.72 11.26
CA THR A 145 0.10 7.26 11.45
C THR A 145 0.97 6.56 10.39
N VAL A 146 1.28 5.29 10.62
CA VAL A 146 2.01 4.44 9.67
C VAL A 146 1.12 3.27 9.27
N ALA A 147 0.97 3.05 7.97
CA ALA A 147 0.34 1.88 7.38
C ALA A 147 1.42 0.93 6.85
N HIS A 148 1.34 -0.34 7.21
CA HIS A 148 2.23 -1.38 6.71
C HIS A 148 1.61 -2.10 5.51
N ILE A 149 2.42 -2.37 4.49
CA ILE A 149 2.03 -3.19 3.34
C ILE A 149 2.54 -4.62 3.59
N HIS A 150 1.63 -5.59 3.58
CA HIS A 150 1.96 -6.97 3.98
C HIS A 150 2.61 -7.79 2.87
N VAL A 151 2.27 -7.51 1.60
CA VAL A 151 2.80 -8.22 0.43
C VAL A 151 3.63 -7.22 -0.38
N ASP A 152 4.92 -7.09 -0.05
CA ASP A 152 5.77 -6.04 -0.64
C ASP A 152 6.59 -6.49 -1.85
N ALA A 153 6.51 -7.78 -2.21
CA ALA A 153 7.34 -8.42 -3.23
C ALA A 153 6.51 -9.35 -4.13
N PRO A 154 6.99 -9.65 -5.35
CA PRO A 154 6.34 -10.64 -6.20
C PRO A 154 6.36 -12.01 -5.53
N ALA A 155 5.32 -12.81 -5.77
CA ALA A 155 5.33 -14.24 -5.47
C ALA A 155 6.28 -14.95 -6.46
N VAL A 156 7.59 -14.84 -6.22
CA VAL A 156 8.60 -15.58 -6.98
C VAL A 156 8.69 -16.99 -6.40
N GLY A 157 8.39 -18.01 -7.20
CA GLY A 157 8.61 -19.42 -6.84
C GLY A 157 7.39 -20.34 -6.91
N CYS A 158 6.20 -19.86 -7.25
CA CYS A 158 5.04 -20.73 -7.50
C CYS A 158 4.95 -21.09 -8.98
N ASP A 159 5.94 -21.82 -9.50
CA ASP A 159 5.77 -22.49 -10.78
C ASP A 159 4.72 -23.60 -10.60
N GLU A 160 3.70 -23.61 -11.48
CA GLU A 160 2.67 -24.64 -11.57
C GLU A 160 3.34 -26.00 -11.85
N GLY A 161 3.75 -26.70 -10.80
CA GLY A 161 4.43 -27.99 -10.91
C GLY A 161 5.26 -28.42 -9.71
N LYS A 162 5.55 -27.53 -8.75
CA LYS A 162 6.27 -27.91 -7.53
C LYS A 162 5.55 -27.39 -6.29
N ASN A 163 4.86 -28.32 -5.60
CA ASN A 163 4.14 -28.07 -4.34
C ASN A 163 5.09 -27.84 -3.16
N ASP A 164 6.00 -26.87 -3.25
CA ASP A 164 6.85 -26.53 -2.11
C ASP A 164 7.03 -25.02 -2.02
N CYS A 165 6.02 -24.35 -1.45
CA CYS A 165 6.18 -23.04 -0.86
C CYS A 165 6.73 -23.24 0.56
N SER A 166 8.02 -23.57 0.68
CA SER A 166 8.65 -23.66 1.99
C SER A 166 8.99 -22.26 2.50
N GLU A 167 8.30 -21.84 3.57
CA GLU A 167 8.63 -20.69 4.40
C GLU A 167 10.07 -20.83 4.91
N SER A 168 11.03 -20.16 4.26
CA SER A 168 12.38 -19.99 4.81
C SER A 168 12.40 -18.72 5.66
N GLY A 169 11.87 -18.86 6.87
CA GLY A 169 11.80 -17.78 7.85
C GLY A 169 11.60 -18.27 9.28
N GLN A 170 12.30 -19.33 9.70
CA GLN A 170 12.44 -19.64 11.12
C GLN A 170 13.88 -19.46 11.55
N ASP A 171 14.21 -18.24 11.97
CA ASP A 171 15.35 -18.01 12.85
C ASP A 171 14.84 -18.16 14.29
N GLN A 172 14.78 -19.40 14.78
CA GLN A 172 14.57 -19.67 16.20
C GLN A 172 15.91 -19.51 16.93
N PRO A 173 15.98 -18.77 18.05
CA PRO A 173 17.18 -18.72 18.87
C PRO A 173 17.43 -20.09 19.50
N LYS A 174 18.58 -20.70 19.19
CA LYS A 174 19.07 -21.91 19.85
C LYS A 174 19.33 -21.65 21.33
N THR A 175 18.56 -22.28 22.21
CA THR A 175 18.95 -22.47 23.61
C THR A 175 20.06 -23.53 23.70
N PRO A 176 21.13 -23.34 24.49
CA PRO A 176 22.19 -24.34 24.61
C PRO A 176 21.71 -25.53 25.46
N ASN A 177 21.90 -26.74 24.93
CA ASN A 177 21.62 -27.99 25.62
C ASN A 177 22.73 -28.28 26.64
N VAL A 178 22.42 -28.30 27.94
CA VAL A 178 23.35 -28.78 28.98
C VAL A 178 23.32 -30.31 28.94
N ALA A 179 24.44 -30.90 28.52
CA ALA A 179 24.64 -32.33 28.51
C ALA A 179 24.70 -32.89 29.95
N SER A 180 23.86 -33.88 30.23
CA SER A 180 24.01 -34.79 31.35
C SER A 180 25.08 -35.84 31.00
N SER A 181 26.20 -35.83 31.72
CA SER A 181 27.12 -36.98 31.78
C SER A 181 26.87 -37.72 33.09
N GLY A 182 26.45 -38.98 33.00
CA GLY A 182 26.43 -39.89 34.14
C GLY A 182 27.84 -40.33 34.54
N ALA A 183 28.00 -40.69 35.81
CA ALA A 183 29.03 -41.62 36.24
C ALA A 183 28.44 -42.51 37.33
N LYS A 184 28.70 -43.80 37.16
CA LYS A 184 28.27 -44.96 37.92
C LYS A 184 29.42 -45.29 38.86
N ASP A 185 29.15 -45.36 40.16
CA ASP A 185 29.65 -46.33 41.16
C ASP A 185 29.24 -45.87 42.58
#